data_AF-A0A0K0CZH9-F1
#
_entry.id   AF-A0A0K0CZH9-F1
#
_cell.length_a   1.000
_cell.length_b   1.000
_cell.length_c   1.000
_cell.angle_alpha   90.00
_cell.angle_beta   90.00
_cell.angle_gamma   90.00
#
_symmetry.space_group_name_H-M   'P 1'
#
loop_
_entity.id
_entity.type
_entity.pdbx_description
1 polymer ?
#
loop_
_entity_poly.entity_id
_entity_poly.type
_entity_poly.pdbx_seq_one_letter_code
_entity_poly.pdbx_strand_id
1 'polypeptide(L)'
;MFKKGDNHDIGNNRPVFMLSAVYKLFARVILNKIDRTLDEGQQCKQAGLRKRFSTMDQIHMITRLTEVLRKYKRPLCLTFIDLRAFDSIEIEAVMETLDSENT
;
A
#
# COMPACT_ATOMS: atom_id res chain seq x y z
N MET A 1 -17.48 -8.24 -1.46
CA MET A 1 -16.52 -9.21 -0.87
C MET A 1 -16.54 -8.97 0.63
N PHE A 2 -16.89 -9.97 1.43
CA PHE A 2 -16.94 -9.85 2.89
C PHE A 2 -15.53 -9.96 3.48
N LYS A 3 -15.18 -9.16 4.49
CA LYS A 3 -13.96 -9.41 5.27
C LYS A 3 -14.19 -10.64 6.16
N LYS A 4 -13.10 -11.20 6.71
CA LYS A 4 -13.16 -12.31 7.66
C LYS A 4 -13.97 -11.88 8.89
N GLY A 5 -15.11 -12.52 9.16
CA GLY A 5 -16.06 -12.10 10.21
C GLY A 5 -17.49 -12.55 9.90
N ASP A 6 -18.48 -11.93 10.54
CA ASP A 6 -19.90 -12.20 10.26
C ASP A 6 -20.29 -11.68 8.86
N ASN A 7 -20.88 -12.57 8.05
CA ASN A 7 -21.33 -12.23 6.69
C ASN A 7 -22.63 -11.41 6.70
N HIS A 8 -23.33 -11.34 7.83
CA HIS A 8 -24.55 -10.56 7.99
C HIS A 8 -24.31 -9.12 8.47
N ASP A 9 -23.07 -8.78 8.86
CA ASP A 9 -22.70 -7.40 9.14
C ASP A 9 -22.55 -6.62 7.82
N ILE A 10 -23.45 -5.66 7.60
CA ILE A 10 -23.45 -4.78 6.42
C ILE A 10 -22.13 -3.99 6.33
N GLY A 11 -21.52 -3.65 7.47
CA GLY A 11 -20.23 -2.97 7.53
C GLY A 11 -19.04 -3.84 7.12
N ASN A 12 -19.25 -5.15 6.96
CA ASN A 12 -18.23 -6.11 6.56
C ASN A 12 -18.06 -6.22 5.03
N ASN A 13 -18.94 -5.60 4.24
CA ASN A 13 -18.81 -5.60 2.78
C ASN A 13 -17.83 -4.51 2.31
N ARG A 14 -16.82 -4.89 1.52
CA ARG A 14 -16.02 -3.92 0.77
C ARG A 14 -16.73 -3.62 -0.56
N PRO A 15 -17.23 -2.39 -0.80
CA PRO A 15 -17.84 -2.05 -2.08
C PRO A 15 -16.76 -2.07 -3.17
N VAL A 16 -17.08 -2.72 -4.29
CA VAL A 16 -16.25 -2.73 -5.49
C VAL A 16 -17.05 -2.03 -6.58
N PHE A 17 -16.61 -0.84 -6.96
CA PHE A 17 -17.25 -0.08 -8.02
C PHE A 17 -16.69 -0.52 -9.38
N MET A 18 -17.57 -0.87 -10.32
CA MET A 18 -17.17 -1.19 -11.68
C MET A 18 -17.01 0.11 -12.48
N LEU A 19 -15.77 0.55 -12.62
CA LEU A 19 -15.44 1.74 -13.40
C LEU A 19 -15.60 1.48 -14.91
N SER A 20 -16.02 2.51 -15.65
CA SER A 20 -16.15 2.45 -17.11
C SER A 20 -14.79 2.17 -17.79
N ALA A 21 -14.82 1.57 -18.98
CA ALA A 21 -13.60 1.30 -19.73
C ALA A 21 -12.82 2.58 -20.06
N VAL A 22 -13.54 3.65 -20.41
CA VAL A 22 -12.97 4.98 -20.68
C VAL A 22 -12.26 5.54 -19.44
N TYR A 23 -12.88 5.45 -18.27
CA TYR A 23 -12.25 5.90 -17.02
C TYR A 23 -10.95 5.14 -16.74
N LYS A 24 -10.96 3.81 -16.86
CA LYS A 24 -9.78 2.97 -16.65
C LYS A 24 -8.65 3.31 -17.63
N LEU A 25 -9.00 3.63 -18.88
CA LEU A 25 -8.03 4.06 -19.88
C LEU A 25 -7.33 5.36 -19.46
N PHE A 26 -8.10 6.39 -19.08
CA PHE A 26 -7.53 7.66 -18.62
C PHE A 26 -6.68 7.49 -17.36
N ALA A 27 -7.18 6.73 -16.37
CA ALA A 27 -6.42 6.43 -15.16
C ALA A 27 -5.08 5.74 -15.47
N ARG A 28 -5.05 4.83 -16.45
CA ARG A 28 -3.82 4.17 -16.90
C ARG A 28 -2.85 5.13 -17.57
N VAL A 29 -3.35 6.05 -18.41
CA VAL A 29 -2.52 7.08 -19.05
C VAL A 29 -1.87 7.99 -18.00
N ILE A 30 -2.64 8.43 -17.01
CA ILE A 30 -2.13 9.26 -15.90
C ILE A 30 -1.08 8.47 -15.11
N LEU A 31 -1.40 7.23 -14.70
CA LEU A 31 -0.46 6.38 -13.96
C LEU A 31 0.86 6.23 -14.72
N ASN A 32 0.83 5.92 -16.02
CA ASN A 32 2.04 5.75 -16.81
C ASN A 32 2.92 7.01 -16.88
N LYS A 33 2.35 8.21 -16.71
CA LYS A 33 3.11 9.46 -16.68
C LYS A 33 3.83 9.67 -15.35
N ILE A 34 3.19 9.32 -14.23
CA ILE A 34 3.71 9.57 -12.88
C ILE A 34 4.45 8.36 -12.28
N ASP A 35 4.30 7.16 -12.85
CA ASP A 35 4.82 5.90 -12.33
C ASP A 35 6.33 5.94 -12.04
N ARG A 36 7.12 6.56 -12.92
CA ARG A 36 8.57 6.67 -12.71
C ARG A 36 8.91 7.57 -11.53
N THR A 37 8.33 8.78 -11.49
CA THR A 37 8.57 9.74 -10.41
C THR A 37 8.17 9.16 -9.06
N LEU A 38 6.99 8.51 -8.99
CA LEU A 38 6.54 7.85 -7.77
C LEU A 38 7.47 6.71 -7.35
N ASP A 39 7.94 5.87 -8.28
CA ASP A 39 8.85 4.77 -7.93
C ASP A 39 10.21 5.29 -7.43
N GLU A 40 10.72 6.39 -7.99
CA GLU A 40 11.97 7.04 -7.57
C GLU A 40 11.85 7.74 -6.20
N GLY A 41 10.73 8.45 -5.95
CA GLY A 41 10.48 9.16 -4.69
C GLY A 41 10.07 8.24 -3.52
N GLN A 42 9.60 7.03 -3.80
CA GLN A 42 9.07 6.15 -2.76
C GLN A 42 10.17 5.47 -1.94
N GLN A 43 10.01 5.51 -0.60
CA GLN A 43 10.96 4.93 0.34
C GLN A 43 11.30 3.47 0.02
N CYS A 44 12.57 3.09 0.21
CA CYS A 44 13.07 1.73 -0.08
C CYS A 44 12.35 0.61 0.69
N LYS A 45 11.73 0.94 1.84
CA LYS A 45 10.99 -0.02 2.69
C LYS A 45 9.57 -0.28 2.22
N GLN A 46 8.99 0.63 1.45
CA GLN A 46 7.63 0.53 0.95
C GLN A 46 7.62 -0.41 -0.27
N ALA A 47 7.14 -1.64 -0.10
CA ALA A 47 7.08 -2.63 -1.18
C ALA A 47 5.69 -2.74 -1.84
N GLY A 48 4.65 -2.27 -1.15
CA GLY A 48 3.27 -2.34 -1.63
C GLY A 48 3.06 -1.49 -2.87
N LEU A 49 2.31 -2.03 -3.84
CA LEU A 49 1.97 -1.36 -5.10
C LEU A 49 3.17 -0.92 -5.96
N ARG A 50 4.37 -1.45 -5.71
CA ARG A 50 5.57 -1.19 -6.52
C ARG A 50 5.89 -2.36 -7.44
N LYS A 51 6.38 -2.04 -8.63
CA LYS A 51 6.88 -3.04 -9.57
C LYS A 51 8.15 -3.67 -9.02
N ARG A 52 8.34 -4.98 -9.24
CA ARG A 52 9.55 -5.74 -8.85
C ARG A 52 9.75 -5.94 -7.34
N PHE A 53 8.78 -5.55 -6.51
CA PHE A 53 8.78 -5.86 -5.09
C PHE A 53 7.80 -6.99 -4.78
N SER A 54 8.16 -7.90 -3.87
CA SER A 54 7.32 -9.01 -3.44
C SER A 54 7.06 -8.97 -1.94
N THR A 55 5.87 -9.46 -1.54
CA THR A 55 5.56 -9.72 -0.13
C THR A 55 6.48 -10.79 0.46
N MET A 56 7.01 -11.69 -0.38
CA MET A 56 7.97 -12.71 0.02
C MET A 56 9.27 -12.09 0.55
N ASP A 57 9.77 -11.03 -0.11
CA ASP A 57 11.00 -10.34 0.31
C ASP A 57 10.82 -9.71 1.69
N GLN A 58 9.67 -9.06 1.93
CA GLN A 58 9.36 -8.45 3.22
C GLN A 58 9.22 -9.50 4.33
N ILE A 59 8.52 -10.61 4.07
CA ILE A 59 8.39 -11.72 5.02
C ILE A 59 9.77 -12.30 5.35
N HIS A 60 10.61 -12.52 4.33
CA HIS A 60 11.97 -13.00 4.52
C HIS A 60 12.79 -12.04 5.40
N MET A 61 12.70 -10.73 5.15
CA MET A 61 13.41 -9.71 5.90
C MET A 61 13.00 -9.67 7.39
N ILE A 62 11.69 -9.71 7.67
CA ILE A 62 11.15 -9.78 9.05
C ILE A 62 11.57 -11.09 9.74
N THR A 63 11.49 -12.21 9.03
CA THR A 63 11.90 -13.52 9.55
C THR A 63 13.37 -13.49 9.94
N ARG A 64 14.23 -12.99 9.05
CA ARG A 64 15.66 -12.89 9.29
C ARG A 64 16.00 -11.97 10.47
N LEU A 65 15.34 -10.81 10.57
CA LEU A 65 15.49 -9.90 11.68
C LEU A 65 15.13 -10.59 13.02
N THR A 66 14.02 -11.33 13.03
CA THR A 66 13.54 -12.07 14.20
C THR A 66 14.54 -13.14 14.64
N GLU A 67 15.08 -13.92 13.69
CA GLU A 67 16.11 -14.93 13.97
C GLU A 67 17.37 -14.34 14.59
N VAL A 68 17.86 -13.23 14.02
CA VAL A 68 19.08 -12.55 14.48
C VAL A 68 18.88 -12.03 15.90
N LEU A 69 17.80 -11.31 16.18
CA LEU A 69 17.56 -10.76 17.51
C LEU A 69 17.35 -11.86 18.57
N ARG A 70 16.69 -12.96 18.19
CA ARG A 70 16.55 -14.16 19.04
C ARG A 70 17.92 -14.78 19.35
N LYS A 71 18.81 -14.91 18.35
CA LYS A 71 20.17 -15.43 18.54
C LYS A 71 20.98 -14.59 19.53
N TYR A 72 20.87 -13.27 19.45
CA TYR A 72 21.59 -12.34 20.34
C TYR A 72 20.84 -12.02 21.64
N LYS A 73 19.73 -12.70 21.93
CA LYS A 73 18.88 -12.47 23.12
C LYS A 73 18.48 -11.00 23.30
N ARG A 74 18.26 -10.28 22.19
CA ARG A 74 17.79 -8.90 22.19
C ARG A 74 16.26 -8.87 22.13
N PRO A 75 15.59 -7.98 22.86
CA PRO A 75 14.14 -7.83 22.76
C PRO A 75 13.75 -7.31 21.37
N LEU A 76 12.66 -7.83 20.82
CA LEU A 76 12.05 -7.38 19.57
C LEU A 76 10.57 -7.09 19.83
N CYS A 77 10.12 -5.91 19.41
CA CYS A 77 8.70 -5.55 19.37
C CYS A 77 8.30 -5.32 17.91
N LEU A 78 7.27 -6.01 17.45
CA LEU A 78 6.68 -5.83 16.11
C LEU A 78 5.26 -5.29 16.28
N THR A 79 4.97 -4.16 15.64
CA THR A 79 3.62 -3.55 15.63
C THR A 79 3.03 -3.66 14.24
N PHE A 80 1.85 -4.28 14.13
CA PHE A 80 1.10 -4.38 12.88
C PHE A 80 0.03 -3.29 12.87
N ILE A 81 0.09 -2.40 11.89
CA ILE A 81 -0.85 -1.29 11.73
C ILE A 81 -1.65 -1.53 10.46
N ASP A 82 -2.97 -1.59 10.57
CA ASP A 82 -3.90 -1.69 9.45
C ASP A 82 -4.78 -0.44 9.40
N LEU A 83 -4.82 0.23 8.25
CA LEU A 83 -5.51 1.50 8.05
C LEU A 83 -6.62 1.34 7.02
N ARG A 84 -7.72 2.09 7.19
CA ARG A 84 -8.75 2.27 6.15
C ARG A 84 -8.30 3.30 5.11
N ALA A 85 -7.16 3.01 4.49
CA ALA A 85 -6.39 3.99 3.71
C ALA A 85 -7.18 4.55 2.52
N PHE A 86 -7.97 3.73 1.82
CA PHE A 86 -8.73 4.18 0.63
C PHE A 86 -10.00 4.95 0.96
N ASP A 87 -10.58 4.74 2.14
CA ASP A 87 -11.82 5.42 2.56
C ASP A 87 -11.54 6.77 3.22
N SER A 88 -10.27 7.06 3.55
CA SER A 88 -9.85 8.22 4.36
C SER A 88 -8.89 9.14 3.59
N ILE A 89 -8.92 9.10 2.26
CA ILE A 89 -8.03 9.92 1.42
C ILE A 89 -8.55 11.37 1.38
N GLU A 90 -7.68 12.31 1.75
CA GLU A 90 -7.89 13.74 1.54
C GLU A 90 -7.33 14.15 0.17
N ILE A 91 -8.22 14.60 -0.72
CA ILE A 91 -7.85 14.93 -2.11
C ILE A 91 -6.88 16.10 -2.18
N GLU A 92 -7.04 17.10 -1.30
CA GLU A 92 -6.17 18.28 -1.25
C GLU A 92 -4.73 17.88 -0.93
N ALA A 93 -4.52 17.06 0.09
CA ALA A 93 -3.20 16.52 0.42
C ALA A 93 -2.57 15.74 -0.74
N VAL A 94 -3.36 14.94 -1.48
CA VAL A 94 -2.85 14.23 -2.66
C VAL A 94 -2.40 15.21 -3.75
N MET A 95 -3.16 16.27 -4.01
CA MET A 95 -2.77 17.27 -5.01
C MET A 95 -1.51 18.03 -4.59
N GLU A 96 -1.40 18.47 -3.33
CA GLU A 96 -0.20 19.13 -2.81
C GLU A 96 1.05 18.25 -2.93
N THR A 97 0.93 16.96 -2.59
CA THR A 97 2.07 16.04 -2.73
C THR A 97 2.50 15.87 -4.18
N LEU A 98 1.55 15.76 -5.12
CA LEU A 98 1.85 15.67 -6.56
C LEU A 98 2.48 16.95 -7.12
N ASP A 99 2.09 18.13 -6.64
CA ASP A 99 2.69 19.39 -7.05
C ASP A 99 4.12 19.52 -6.52
N SER A 100 4.37 19.08 -5.28
CA SER A 100 5.70 19.12 -4.66
C SER A 100 6.73 18.22 -5.33
N GLU A 101 6.30 17.10 -5.94
CA GLU A 101 7.16 16.15 -6.66
C GLU A 101 7.49 16.59 -8.11
N ASN A 102 6.83 17.64 -8.63
CA ASN A 102 7.07 18.19 -9.97
C ASN A 102 8.02 19.40 -9.98
N THR A 103 8.51 19.84 -8.82
CA THR A 103 9.47 20.95 -8.66
C THR A 103 10.87 20.41 -8.38
#